data_AF-A0A439KXU7-F1
#
_entry.id   AF-A0A439KXU7-F1
#
_cell.length_a   1.000
_cell.length_b   1.000
_cell.length_c   1.000
_cell.angle_alpha   90.00
_cell.angle_beta   90.00
_cell.angle_gamma   90.00
#
_symmetry.space_group_name_H-M   'P 1'
#
loop_
_entity.id
_entity.type
_entity.pdbx_description
1 polymer ?
#
loop_
_entity_poly.entity_id
_entity_poly.type
_entity_poly.pdbx_seq_one_letter_code
_entity_poly.pdbx_strand_id
1 'polypeptide(L)'
;MNLGSHKGKAVRRAIRAAGARLFFLPKYSPDLNPIEQLFSRLKHWLRKAASRTVQTVCDAIGQILNRITSAECSHYFKNSGYDRN
;
A
#
# COMPACT_ATOMS: atom_id res chain seq x y z
N MET A 1 7.63 -2.04 -4.19
CA MET A 1 8.33 -0.74 -4.04
C MET A 1 9.86 -0.92 -4.10
N ASN A 2 10.63 0.07 -4.59
CA ASN A 2 12.08 -0.02 -4.81
C ASN A 2 12.88 1.15 -4.17
N LEU A 3 12.45 1.61 -2.99
CA LEU A 3 13.09 2.72 -2.26
C LEU A 3 14.40 2.26 -1.59
N GLY A 4 15.41 3.15 -1.51
CA GLY A 4 16.73 2.83 -0.95
C GLY A 4 16.68 2.31 0.50
N SER A 5 15.80 2.89 1.33
CA SER A 5 15.58 2.46 2.72
C SER A 5 15.12 1.00 2.85
N HIS A 6 14.51 0.42 1.80
CA HIS A 6 14.03 -0.96 1.80
C HIS A 6 15.12 -1.99 1.45
N LYS A 7 16.32 -1.53 1.05
CA LYS A 7 17.41 -2.41 0.58
C LYS A 7 18.43 -2.75 1.66
N GLY A 8 18.30 -2.17 2.86
CA GLY A 8 19.23 -2.37 3.96
C GLY A 8 19.36 -3.83 4.39
N LYS A 9 20.57 -4.23 4.83
CA LYS A 9 20.83 -5.59 5.33
C LYS A 9 19.91 -5.94 6.51
N ALA A 10 19.66 -4.99 7.42
CA ALA A 10 18.77 -5.18 8.56
C ALA A 10 17.33 -5.50 8.13
N VAL A 11 16.78 -4.74 7.17
CA VAL A 11 15.44 -4.97 6.61
C VAL A 11 15.33 -6.36 5.99
N ARG A 12 16.31 -6.77 5.18
CA ARG A 12 16.32 -8.10 4.56
C ARG A 12 16.36 -9.23 5.59
N ARG A 13 17.15 -9.07 6.66
CA ARG A 13 17.21 -10.06 7.76
C ARG A 13 15.86 -10.15 8.48
N ALA A 14 15.26 -9.01 8.84
CA ALA A 14 13.98 -8.98 9.52
C ALA A 14 12.86 -9.68 8.71
N ILE A 15 12.80 -9.40 7.40
CA ILE A 15 11.80 -10.02 6.51
C ILE A 15 11.99 -11.54 6.42
N ARG A 16 13.24 -12.01 6.28
CA ARG A 16 13.53 -13.45 6.21
C ARG A 16 13.27 -14.17 7.53
N ALA A 17 13.58 -13.53 8.66
CA ALA A 17 13.29 -14.06 9.99
C ALA A 17 11.78 -14.27 10.23
N ALA A 18 10.94 -13.45 9.58
CA ALA A 18 9.48 -13.62 9.59
C ALA A 18 8.97 -14.65 8.56
N GLY A 19 9.84 -15.37 7.86
CA GLY A 19 9.45 -16.34 6.81
C GLY A 19 8.95 -15.71 5.51
N ALA A 20 9.07 -14.39 5.34
CA ALA A 20 8.60 -13.67 4.18
C ALA A 20 9.67 -13.53 3.08
N ARG A 21 9.21 -13.31 1.85
CA ARG A 21 10.07 -13.04 0.68
C ARG A 21 9.97 -11.58 0.29
N LEU A 22 11.12 -10.98 -0.03
CA LEU A 22 11.21 -9.60 -0.48
C LEU A 22 11.28 -9.54 -2.01
N PHE A 23 10.31 -8.86 -2.62
CA PHE A 23 10.27 -8.60 -4.06
C PHE A 23 10.51 -7.11 -4.32
N PHE A 24 11.51 -6.81 -5.14
CA PHE A 24 11.75 -5.45 -5.62
C PHE A 24 11.09 -5.26 -6.98
N LEU A 25 10.39 -4.16 -7.15
CA LEU A 25 9.81 -3.78 -8.44
C LEU A 25 10.87 -3.13 -9.34
N PRO A 26 10.74 -3.22 -10.67
CA PRO A 26 11.54 -2.42 -11.58
C PRO A 26 11.43 -0.92 -11.25
N LYS A 27 12.46 -0.14 -11.65
CA LYS A 27 12.45 1.31 -11.42
C LYS A 27 11.27 1.94 -12.16
N TYR A 28 10.64 2.93 -11.53
CA TYR A 28 9.50 3.67 -12.08
C TYR A 28 8.32 2.79 -12.52
N SER A 29 8.07 1.67 -11.83
CA SER A 29 6.91 0.79 -12.08
C SER A 29 5.87 0.90 -10.95
N PRO A 30 5.20 2.05 -10.76
CA PRO A 30 4.14 2.19 -9.77
C PRO A 30 2.92 1.31 -10.11
N ASP A 31 2.68 1.02 -11.40
CA ASP A 31 1.55 0.20 -11.84
C ASP A 31 1.63 -1.25 -11.33
N LEU A 32 2.86 -1.74 -11.10
CA LEU A 32 3.12 -3.06 -10.51
C LEU A 32 3.04 -3.05 -8.97
N ASN A 33 2.60 -1.96 -8.35
CA ASN A 33 2.52 -1.84 -6.90
C ASN A 33 1.05 -1.69 -6.46
N PRO A 34 0.37 -2.77 -6.01
CA PRO A 34 -1.06 -2.74 -5.69
C PRO A 34 -1.47 -1.65 -4.69
N ILE A 35 -0.57 -1.27 -3.78
CA ILE A 35 -0.83 -0.23 -2.78
C ILE A 35 -1.03 1.16 -3.38
N GLU A 36 -0.55 1.43 -4.60
CA GLU A 36 -0.75 2.74 -5.25
C GLU A 36 -2.24 2.98 -5.56
N GLN A 37 -2.96 1.94 -5.97
CA GLN A 37 -4.41 2.01 -6.20
C GLN A 37 -5.17 2.28 -4.90
N LEU A 38 -4.79 1.58 -3.82
CA LEU A 38 -5.31 1.83 -2.48
C LEU A 38 -5.07 3.28 -2.04
N PHE A 39 -3.85 3.79 -2.22
CA PHE A 39 -3.52 5.18 -1.88
C PHE A 39 -4.25 6.20 -2.74
N SER A 40 -4.52 5.91 -4.01
CA SER A 40 -5.37 6.77 -4.85
C SER A 40 -6.76 6.92 -4.24
N ARG A 41 -7.40 5.81 -3.85
CA ARG A 41 -8.72 5.82 -3.21
C ARG A 41 -8.69 6.47 -1.83
N LEU A 42 -7.69 6.17 -1.00
CA LEU A 42 -7.53 6.78 0.32
C LEU A 42 -7.40 8.31 0.19
N LYS A 43 -6.55 8.80 -0.71
CA LYS A 43 -6.38 10.24 -0.97
C LYS A 43 -7.68 10.89 -1.47
N HIS A 44 -8.47 10.21 -2.29
CA HIS A 44 -9.77 10.73 -2.72
C HIS A 44 -10.70 11.00 -1.53
N TRP A 45 -10.85 10.03 -0.63
CA TRP A 45 -11.70 10.19 0.56
C TRP A 45 -11.15 11.19 1.57
N LEU A 46 -9.83 11.25 1.76
CA LEU A 46 -9.20 12.24 2.63
C LEU A 46 -9.40 13.66 2.13
N ARG A 47 -9.30 13.89 0.81
CA ARG A 47 -9.63 15.20 0.22
C ARG A 47 -11.08 15.59 0.45
N LYS A 48 -11.99 14.62 0.41
CA LYS A 48 -13.41 14.83 0.73
C LYS A 48 -13.65 15.13 2.21
N ALA A 49 -12.90 14.50 3.12
CA ALA A 49 -12.98 14.76 4.56
C ALA A 49 -12.46 16.15 4.95
N ALA A 50 -11.49 16.68 4.20
CA ALA A 50 -10.95 18.04 4.36
C ALA A 50 -10.39 18.38 5.76
N SER A 51 -10.06 17.37 6.57
CA SER A 51 -9.41 17.49 7.89
C SER A 51 -8.13 18.32 7.84
N ARG A 52 -7.94 19.19 8.85
CA ARG A 52 -6.81 20.16 8.90
C ARG A 52 -5.87 19.98 10.08
N THR A 53 -6.09 18.96 10.91
CA THR A 53 -5.18 18.62 12.01
C THR A 53 -4.69 17.19 11.85
N VAL A 54 -3.50 16.90 12.39
CA VAL A 54 -2.94 15.54 12.35
C VAL A 54 -3.91 14.54 12.98
N GLN A 55 -4.51 14.88 14.13
CA GLN A 55 -5.48 14.02 14.80
C GLN A 55 -6.68 13.71 13.92
N THR A 56 -7.32 14.73 13.36
CA THR A 56 -8.52 14.55 12.51
C THR A 56 -8.21 13.86 11.19
N VAL A 57 -6.96 13.92 10.71
CA VAL A 57 -6.49 13.13 9.57
C VAL A 57 -6.33 11.67 9.95
N CYS A 58 -5.70 11.37 11.10
CA CYS A 58 -5.56 9.99 11.59
C CYS A 58 -6.93 9.32 11.81
N ASP A 59 -7.86 10.04 12.43
CA ASP A 59 -9.22 9.53 12.66
C ASP A 59 -9.95 9.27 11.33
N ALA A 60 -9.83 10.19 10.36
CA ALA A 60 -10.40 10.01 9.03
C ALA A 60 -9.78 8.81 8.30
N ILE A 61 -8.46 8.59 8.40
CA ILE A 61 -7.80 7.41 7.84
C ILE A 61 -8.44 6.14 8.40
N GLY A 62 -8.57 6.03 9.73
CA GLY A 62 -9.20 4.86 10.38
C GLY A 62 -10.62 4.61 9.85
N GLN A 63 -11.45 5.65 9.77
CA GLN A 63 -12.82 5.55 9.25
C GLN A 63 -12.87 5.15 7.76
N ILE A 64 -11.94 5.65 6.94
CA ILE A 64 -11.88 5.32 5.51
C ILE A 64 -11.42 3.88 5.31
N LEU A 65 -10.46 3.40 6.10
CA LEU A 65 -9.97 2.01 6.02
C LEU A 65 -11.09 1.00 6.27
N ASN A 66 -12.06 1.31 7.14
CA ASN A 66 -13.25 0.47 7.35
C ASN A 66 -14.14 0.29 6.10
N ARG A 67 -13.95 1.13 5.06
CA ARG A 67 -14.70 1.05 3.80
C ARG A 67 -13.98 0.26 2.72
N ILE A 68 -12.78 -0.23 2.98
CA ILE A 68 -11.97 -0.98 2.02
C ILE A 68 -12.25 -2.47 2.23
N THR A 69 -12.69 -3.14 1.17
CA THR A 69 -13.11 -4.54 1.24
C THR A 69 -12.01 -5.49 0.75
N SER A 70 -12.08 -6.77 1.16
CA SER A 70 -11.19 -7.81 0.64
C SER A 70 -11.34 -8.01 -0.87
N ALA A 71 -12.56 -7.94 -1.40
CA ALA A 71 -12.84 -8.04 -2.83
C ALA A 71 -12.14 -6.93 -3.63
N GLU A 72 -12.23 -5.70 -3.14
CA GLU A 72 -11.54 -4.56 -3.72
C GLU A 72 -10.02 -4.70 -3.66
N CYS A 73 -9.45 -5.14 -2.53
CA CYS A 73 -8.03 -5.45 -2.43
C CYS A 73 -7.61 -6.50 -3.47
N SER A 74 -8.41 -7.54 -3.70
CA SER A 74 -8.14 -8.54 -4.72
C SER A 74 -8.09 -7.93 -6.13
N HIS A 75 -8.96 -6.98 -6.44
CA HIS A 75 -8.90 -6.26 -7.72
C HIS A 75 -7.61 -5.45 -7.87
N TYR A 76 -7.10 -4.83 -6.79
CA TYR A 76 -5.82 -4.12 -6.85
C TYR A 76 -4.65 -5.04 -7.18
N PHE A 77 -4.60 -6.23 -6.58
CA PHE A 77 -3.59 -7.24 -6.91
C PHE A 77 -3.69 -7.68 -8.37
N LYS A 78 -4.90 -8.01 -8.83
CA LYS A 78 -5.16 -8.40 -10.23
C LYS A 78 -4.71 -7.31 -11.21
N ASN A 79 -5.12 -6.06 -10.98
CA ASN A 79 -4.77 -4.91 -11.83
C ASN A 79 -3.25 -4.64 -11.89
N SER A 80 -2.51 -5.04 -10.86
CA SER A 80 -1.04 -4.94 -10.83
C SER A 80 -0.32 -6.20 -11.34
N GLY A 81 -1.04 -7.14 -11.95
CA GLY A 81 -0.47 -8.35 -12.58
C GLY A 81 -0.25 -9.51 -11.61
N TYR A 82 -0.88 -9.51 -10.44
CA TYR A 82 -0.81 -10.57 -9.43
C TYR A 82 -2.07 -11.42 -9.38
N ASP A 83 -2.70 -11.66 -10.52
CA ASP A 83 -3.82 -12.60 -10.58
C ASP A 83 -3.33 -13.99 -10.16
N ARG A 84 -4.10 -14.66 -9.29
CA ARG A 84 -3.79 -16.03 -8.91
C ARG A 84 -4.37 -16.91 -10.01
N ASN A 85 -3.52 -17.43 -10.89
CA ASN A 85 -3.89 -18.61 -11.69
C ASN A 85 -4.21 -19.78 -10.76
#